data_AF-A0A937LHV1-F1
#
_entry.id   AF-A0A937LHV1-F1
#
_cell.length_a   1.000
_cell.length_b   1.000
_cell.length_c   1.000
_cell.angle_alpha   90.00
_cell.angle_beta   90.00
_cell.angle_gamma   90.00
#
_symmetry.space_group_name_H-M   'P 1'
#
loop_
_entity.id
_entity.type
_entity.pdbx_description
1 polymer ?
#
loop_
_entity_poly.entity_id
_entity_poly.type
_entity_poly.pdbx_seq_one_letter_code
_entity_poly.pdbx_strand_id
1 'polypeptide(L)'
;MKQSDIDNIFIYWIYYISLIFIALFILGSIGFISNIFRADISYISSLIFVIFNFYIFQCGYYLYKLRDAIFYIDTVEVYKLHNMFLDICSEYRLQIESNKQNQISNQDELKSKLYEFVDNGFFISDLLLKLGIIGTVVGFIIMLSSLSAIDEMNLSKMNNLLLSMSAGMKVALYTTLTGLIGSILLTIQYNFFESKINIFINKVLNSKKHEKKE
;
A
#
# COMPACT_ATOMS: atom_id res chain seq x y z
N MET A 1 -5.86 -24.79 10.19
CA MET A 1 -4.50 -24.20 10.15
C MET A 1 -3.84 -24.60 11.46
N LYS A 2 -2.61 -25.14 11.43
CA LYS A 2 -1.87 -25.35 12.69
C LYS A 2 -1.47 -23.98 13.24
N GLN A 3 -1.36 -23.83 14.56
CA GLN A 3 -0.95 -22.58 15.22
C GLN A 3 0.30 -21.96 14.56
N SER A 4 1.23 -22.81 14.11
CA SER A 4 2.47 -22.45 13.40
C SER A 4 2.26 -21.66 12.11
N ASP A 5 1.17 -21.90 11.38
CA ASP A 5 0.93 -21.26 10.08
C ASP A 5 0.44 -19.81 10.22
N ILE A 6 -0.08 -19.45 11.41
CA ILE A 6 -0.60 -18.12 11.73
C ILE A 6 0.54 -17.19 12.11
N ASP A 7 1.52 -17.67 12.88
CA ASP A 7 2.73 -16.91 13.24
C ASP A 7 3.58 -16.59 11.99
N ASN A 8 3.57 -17.48 11.01
CA ASN A 8 4.28 -17.30 9.74
C ASN A 8 3.77 -16.08 8.94
N ILE A 9 2.53 -15.63 9.13
CA ILE A 9 1.95 -14.50 8.39
C ILE A 9 2.76 -13.23 8.61
N PHE A 10 3.05 -12.90 9.88
CA PHE A 10 3.78 -11.69 10.23
C PHE A 10 5.27 -11.80 9.87
N ILE A 11 5.82 -13.00 10.00
CA ILE A 11 7.21 -13.30 9.62
C ILE A 11 7.42 -13.05 8.12
N TYR A 12 6.52 -13.50 7.24
CA TYR A 12 6.62 -13.23 5.80
C TYR A 12 6.57 -11.74 5.48
N TRP A 13 5.77 -10.96 6.21
CA TRP A 13 5.75 -9.51 6.05
C TRP A 13 7.07 -8.85 6.51
N ILE A 14 7.66 -9.29 7.62
CA ILE A 14 8.98 -8.82 8.05
C ILE A 14 10.05 -9.12 6.99
N TYR A 15 10.03 -10.31 6.38
CA TYR A 15 10.97 -10.65 5.30
C TYR A 15 10.82 -9.71 4.10
N TYR A 16 9.58 -9.41 3.71
CA TYR A 16 9.29 -8.46 2.64
C TYR A 16 9.84 -7.06 2.96
N ILE A 17 9.60 -6.55 4.17
CA ILE A 17 10.14 -5.26 4.61
C ILE A 17 11.66 -5.25 4.65
N SER A 18 12.28 -6.32 5.16
CA SER A 18 13.74 -6.45 5.20
C SER A 18 14.34 -6.40 3.80
N LEU A 19 13.71 -7.05 2.82
CA LEU A 19 14.12 -7.00 1.42
C LEU A 19 14.04 -5.58 0.84
N ILE A 20 12.98 -4.82 1.15
CA ILE A 20 12.86 -3.41 0.76
C ILE A 20 13.98 -2.58 1.39
N PHE A 21 14.26 -2.75 2.68
CA PHE A 21 15.33 -2.01 3.37
C PHE A 21 16.71 -2.29 2.76
N ILE A 22 17.01 -3.55 2.44
CA ILE A 22 18.25 -3.92 1.77
C ILE A 22 18.33 -3.27 0.38
N ALA A 23 17.25 -3.31 -0.41
CA ALA A 23 17.22 -2.67 -1.72
C ALA A 23 17.43 -1.15 -1.61
N LEU A 24 16.78 -0.48 -0.65
CA LEU A 24 16.95 0.95 -0.39
C LEU A 24 18.38 1.28 0.06
N PHE A 25 19.01 0.43 0.88
CA PHE A 25 20.39 0.61 1.30
C PHE A 25 21.37 0.53 0.12
N ILE A 26 21.20 -0.46 -0.77
CA ILE A 26 22.02 -0.61 -1.98
C ILE A 26 21.82 0.58 -2.93
N LEU A 27 20.58 0.98 -3.19
CA LEU A 27 20.29 2.13 -4.04
C LEU A 27 20.82 3.45 -3.42
N GLY A 28 20.81 3.54 -2.09
CA GLY A 28 21.37 4.66 -1.34
C GLY A 28 22.90 4.73 -1.46
N SER A 29 23.60 3.60 -1.35
CA SER A 29 25.07 3.54 -1.46
C SER A 29 25.58 3.89 -2.86
N ILE A 30 24.80 3.58 -3.90
CA ILE A 30 25.07 4.00 -5.29
C ILE A 30 24.80 5.52 -5.49
N GLY A 31 24.15 6.19 -4.53
CA GLY A 31 23.76 7.59 -4.63
C GLY A 31 22.49 7.82 -5.45
N PHE A 32 21.79 6.76 -5.87
CA PHE A 32 20.61 6.84 -6.73
C PHE A 32 19.45 7.59 -6.05
N ILE A 33 19.18 7.29 -4.77
CA ILE A 33 18.15 8.01 -3.98
C ILE A 33 18.47 9.49 -3.87
N SER A 34 19.74 9.85 -3.58
CA SER A 34 20.13 11.26 -3.48
C SER A 34 19.99 11.98 -4.81
N ASN A 35 20.24 11.30 -5.93
CA ASN A 35 20.08 11.88 -7.26
C ASN A 35 18.60 12.10 -7.61
N ILE A 36 17.70 11.19 -7.24
CA ILE A 36 16.26 11.36 -7.42
C ILE A 36 15.77 12.62 -6.69
N PHE A 37 16.07 12.75 -5.39
CA PHE A 37 15.57 13.88 -4.60
C PHE A 37 16.21 15.22 -4.97
N ARG A 38 17.47 15.23 -5.41
CA ARG A 38 18.11 16.46 -5.88
C ARG A 38 17.66 16.88 -7.27
N ALA A 39 17.35 15.92 -8.14
CA ALA A 39 16.90 16.20 -9.49
C ALA A 39 15.41 16.57 -9.56
N ASP A 40 14.60 16.12 -8.61
CA ASP A 40 13.17 16.40 -8.58
C ASP A 40 12.84 17.76 -7.95
N ILE A 41 12.84 18.80 -8.79
CA ILE A 41 12.43 20.17 -8.42
C ILE A 41 10.92 20.22 -8.06
N SER A 42 10.11 19.30 -8.57
CA SER A 42 8.66 19.28 -8.34
C SER A 42 8.25 18.75 -6.97
N TYR A 43 9.18 18.11 -6.25
CA TYR A 43 8.98 17.43 -4.96
C TYR A 43 7.95 16.28 -4.99
N ILE A 44 7.49 15.84 -6.17
CA ILE A 44 6.52 14.75 -6.31
C ILE A 44 7.12 13.41 -5.84
N SER A 45 8.38 13.12 -6.16
CA SER A 45 9.07 11.91 -5.68
C SER A 45 9.20 11.88 -4.15
N SER A 46 9.40 13.04 -3.52
CA SER A 46 9.44 13.15 -2.05
C SER A 46 8.07 12.84 -1.44
N LEU A 47 7.00 13.36 -2.04
CA LEU A 47 5.63 13.08 -1.63
C LEU A 47 5.30 11.58 -1.78
N ILE A 48 5.62 10.99 -2.93
CA ILE A 48 5.44 9.54 -3.21
C ILE A 48 6.16 8.71 -2.14
N PHE A 49 7.40 9.07 -1.79
CA PHE A 49 8.17 8.35 -0.77
C PHE A 49 7.51 8.42 0.62
N VAL A 50 7.00 9.58 1.03
CA VAL A 50 6.31 9.74 2.32
C VAL A 50 5.03 8.90 2.37
N ILE A 51 4.19 8.98 1.32
CA ILE A 51 2.97 8.18 1.21
C ILE A 51 3.30 6.69 1.26
N PHE A 52 4.30 6.25 0.49
CA PHE A 52 4.73 4.87 0.43
C PHE A 52 5.12 4.32 1.81
N ASN A 53 5.98 5.03 2.55
CA ASN A 53 6.40 4.61 3.89
C ASN A 53 5.20 4.55 4.85
N PHE A 54 4.33 5.56 4.84
CA PHE A 54 3.15 5.58 5.71
C PHE A 54 2.26 4.34 5.48
N TYR A 55 1.98 4.00 4.22
CA TYR A 55 1.12 2.85 3.90
C TYR A 55 1.79 1.49 4.09
N ILE A 56 3.12 1.42 4.01
CA ILE A 56 3.89 0.25 4.47
C ILE A 56 3.61 -0.03 5.94
N PHE A 57 3.77 1.00 6.80
CA PHE A 57 3.58 0.87 8.24
C PHE A 57 2.12 0.55 8.58
N GLN A 58 1.17 1.23 7.92
CA GLN A 58 -0.26 1.01 8.14
C GLN A 58 -0.67 -0.44 7.81
N CYS A 59 -0.19 -0.99 6.69
CA CYS A 59 -0.49 -2.37 6.33
C CYS A 59 0.16 -3.36 7.32
N GLY A 60 1.38 -3.10 7.81
CA GLY A 60 1.98 -3.90 8.87
C GLY A 60 1.15 -3.93 10.15
N TYR A 61 0.62 -2.78 10.56
CA TYR A 61 -0.28 -2.67 11.70
C TYR A 61 -1.57 -3.47 11.51
N TYR A 62 -2.20 -3.38 10.33
CA TYR A 62 -3.38 -4.17 10.01
C TYR A 62 -3.10 -5.68 9.99
N LEU A 63 -1.96 -6.09 9.44
CA LEU A 63 -1.57 -7.50 9.42
C LEU A 63 -1.33 -8.05 10.82
N TYR A 64 -0.71 -7.27 11.72
CA TYR A 64 -0.52 -7.62 13.12
C TYR A 64 -1.88 -7.81 13.83
N LYS A 65 -2.80 -6.86 13.66
CA LYS A 65 -4.16 -6.98 14.21
C LYS A 65 -4.93 -8.16 13.64
N LEU A 66 -4.78 -8.44 12.36
CA LEU A 66 -5.42 -9.58 11.70
C LEU A 66 -4.89 -10.92 12.26
N ARG A 67 -3.58 -11.02 12.50
CA ARG A 67 -2.97 -12.18 13.16
C ARG A 67 -3.61 -12.43 14.53
N ASP A 68 -3.71 -11.39 15.36
CA ASP A 68 -4.32 -11.50 16.69
C ASP A 68 -5.77 -11.95 16.57
N ALA A 69 -6.53 -11.37 15.64
CA ALA A 69 -7.91 -11.78 15.40
C ALA A 69 -8.02 -13.26 14.98
N ILE A 70 -7.13 -13.76 14.11
CA ILE A 70 -7.09 -15.18 13.70
C ILE A 70 -6.74 -16.10 14.88
N PHE A 71 -5.89 -15.66 15.80
CA PHE A 71 -5.48 -16.42 16.98
C PHE A 71 -6.63 -16.56 17.98
N TYR A 72 -7.30 -15.45 18.30
CA TYR A 72 -8.34 -15.42 19.34
C TYR A 72 -9.71 -15.90 18.87
N ILE A 73 -9.93 -16.10 17.56
CA ILE A 73 -11.24 -16.50 17.03
C ILE A 73 -11.76 -17.86 17.54
N ASP A 74 -10.84 -18.76 17.93
CA ASP A 74 -11.17 -20.10 18.44
C ASP A 74 -11.29 -20.14 19.97
N THR A 75 -10.90 -19.07 20.67
CA THR A 75 -10.96 -18.97 22.14
C THR A 75 -12.15 -18.13 22.58
N VAL A 76 -12.95 -18.63 23.53
CA VAL A 76 -14.24 -18.04 23.98
C VAL A 76 -14.10 -16.65 24.63
N GLU A 77 -12.91 -16.16 24.92
CA GLU A 77 -12.66 -14.84 25.55
C GLU A 77 -12.63 -13.65 24.54
N VAL A 78 -13.62 -13.62 23.64
CA VAL A 78 -13.73 -12.68 22.51
C VAL A 78 -13.85 -11.19 22.93
N TYR A 79 -14.13 -10.89 24.20
CA TYR A 79 -14.66 -9.58 24.62
C TYR A 79 -13.65 -8.60 25.23
N LYS A 80 -12.41 -9.00 25.49
CA LYS A 80 -11.45 -8.16 26.23
C LYS A 80 -10.34 -7.53 25.40
N LEU A 81 -10.15 -7.96 24.15
CA LEU A 81 -9.10 -7.42 23.28
C LEU A 81 -9.70 -6.41 22.29
N HIS A 82 -9.41 -5.12 22.49
CA HIS A 82 -9.85 -4.05 21.59
C HIS A 82 -9.12 -4.17 20.25
N ASN A 83 -9.68 -4.92 19.31
CA ASN A 83 -9.12 -5.15 18.00
C ASN A 83 -10.22 -4.99 16.94
N MET A 84 -9.97 -4.09 16.00
CA MET A 84 -10.90 -3.72 14.93
C MET A 84 -11.47 -4.93 14.16
N PHE A 85 -10.67 -5.97 13.90
CA PHE A 85 -11.15 -7.17 13.21
C PHE A 85 -12.03 -8.07 14.09
N LEU A 86 -11.77 -8.09 15.41
CA LEU A 86 -12.59 -8.81 16.39
C LEU A 86 -13.91 -8.08 16.63
N ASP A 87 -13.90 -6.75 16.68
CA ASP A 87 -15.10 -5.92 16.80
C ASP A 87 -16.06 -6.18 15.62
N ILE A 88 -15.53 -6.16 14.38
CA ILE A 88 -16.31 -6.48 13.16
C ILE A 88 -16.88 -7.91 13.23
N CYS A 89 -16.11 -8.87 13.74
CA CYS A 89 -16.61 -10.24 13.90
C CYS A 89 -17.70 -10.37 14.97
N SER A 90 -17.57 -9.62 16.06
CA SER A 90 -18.56 -9.61 17.15
C SER A 90 -19.89 -9.01 16.67
N GLU A 91 -19.84 -7.92 15.89
CA GLU A 91 -21.01 -7.30 15.28
C GLU A 91 -21.72 -8.28 14.33
N TYR A 92 -20.97 -8.97 13.48
CA TYR A 92 -21.51 -10.01 12.61
C TYR A 92 -22.10 -11.22 13.38
N ARG A 93 -21.48 -11.63 14.49
CA ARG A 93 -22.01 -12.71 15.34
C ARG A 93 -23.35 -12.30 15.96
N LEU A 94 -23.44 -11.10 16.53
CA LEU A 94 -24.65 -10.54 17.13
C LEU A 94 -25.80 -10.41 16.11
N GLN A 95 -25.52 -9.88 14.91
CA GLN A 95 -26.52 -9.73 13.85
C GLN A 95 -27.11 -11.07 13.37
N ILE A 96 -26.32 -12.15 13.39
CA ILE A 96 -26.83 -13.48 13.01
C ILE A 96 -27.68 -14.10 14.11
N GLU A 97 -27.36 -13.83 15.38
CA GLU A 97 -28.13 -14.35 16.50
C GLU A 97 -29.54 -13.72 16.56
N SER A 98 -29.67 -12.44 16.18
CA SER A 98 -30.95 -11.73 16.11
C SER A 98 -31.76 -12.00 14.82
N ASN A 99 -31.12 -12.27 13.68
CA ASN A 99 -31.80 -12.45 12.38
C ASN A 99 -31.50 -13.81 11.72
N LYS A 100 -32.30 -14.84 12.04
CA LYS A 100 -32.15 -16.21 11.49
C LYS A 100 -32.45 -16.33 9.98
N GLN A 101 -33.18 -15.39 9.36
CA GLN A 101 -33.71 -15.53 7.99
C GLN A 101 -32.72 -15.10 6.87
N ASN A 102 -31.78 -14.19 7.12
CA ASN A 102 -30.93 -13.56 6.07
C ASN A 102 -29.43 -13.84 6.25
N GLN A 103 -29.03 -15.11 6.34
CA GLN A 103 -27.62 -15.49 6.52
C GLN A 103 -26.70 -15.06 5.36
N ILE A 104 -27.22 -14.99 4.13
CA ILE A 104 -26.45 -14.60 2.93
C ILE A 104 -26.13 -13.10 2.97
N SER A 105 -27.14 -12.26 3.26
CA SER A 105 -26.96 -10.79 3.35
C SER A 105 -25.91 -10.38 4.38
N ASN A 106 -25.88 -11.06 5.53
CA ASN A 106 -24.93 -10.73 6.60
C ASN A 106 -23.49 -11.14 6.22
N GLN A 107 -23.31 -12.21 5.42
CA GLN A 107 -21.99 -12.64 4.96
C GLN A 107 -21.36 -11.63 4.01
N ASP A 108 -22.17 -11.03 3.15
CA ASP A 108 -21.71 -10.01 2.20
C ASP A 108 -21.37 -8.70 2.92
N GLU A 109 -22.09 -8.35 3.99
CA GLU A 109 -21.76 -7.19 4.84
C GLU A 109 -20.43 -7.36 5.61
N LEU A 110 -20.15 -8.55 6.14
CA LEU A 110 -18.85 -8.81 6.78
C LEU A 110 -17.70 -8.75 5.77
N LYS A 111 -17.91 -9.32 4.57
CA LYS A 111 -16.92 -9.27 3.51
C LYS A 111 -16.65 -7.82 3.09
N SER A 112 -17.69 -7.02 2.85
CA SER A 112 -17.53 -5.64 2.40
C SER A 112 -16.74 -4.79 3.41
N LYS A 113 -17.08 -4.88 4.70
CA LYS A 113 -16.34 -4.17 5.78
C LYS A 113 -14.86 -4.57 5.83
N LEU A 114 -14.53 -5.84 5.56
CA LEU A 114 -13.14 -6.30 5.58
C LEU A 114 -12.36 -5.94 4.31
N TYR A 115 -13.00 -6.01 3.14
CA TYR A 115 -12.38 -5.61 1.88
C TYR A 115 -12.16 -4.10 1.78
N GLU A 116 -12.93 -3.26 2.49
CA GLU A 116 -12.70 -1.82 2.53
C GLU A 116 -11.26 -1.46 2.95
N PHE A 117 -10.67 -2.21 3.89
CA PHE A 117 -9.26 -2.02 4.28
C PHE A 117 -8.27 -2.38 3.17
N VAL A 118 -8.60 -3.37 2.35
CA VAL A 118 -7.79 -3.83 1.22
C VAL A 118 -7.90 -2.85 0.06
N ASP A 119 -9.13 -2.45 -0.27
CA ASP A 119 -9.46 -1.53 -1.37
C ASP A 119 -8.78 -0.17 -1.16
N ASN A 120 -8.75 0.31 0.09
CA ASN A 120 -7.99 1.51 0.45
C ASN A 120 -6.50 1.39 0.11
N GLY A 121 -5.91 0.21 0.25
CA GLY A 121 -4.52 -0.05 -0.12
C GLY A 121 -4.27 -0.05 -1.62
N PHE A 122 -5.13 -0.73 -2.38
CA PHE A 122 -5.07 -0.73 -3.84
C PHE A 122 -5.28 0.67 -4.42
N PHE A 123 -6.23 1.43 -3.86
CA PHE A 123 -6.47 2.81 -4.26
C PHE A 123 -5.21 3.68 -4.14
N ILE A 124 -4.44 3.48 -3.08
CA ILE A 124 -3.21 4.25 -2.85
C ILE A 124 -2.08 3.80 -3.77
N SER A 125 -2.00 2.50 -4.07
CA SER A 125 -1.10 2.02 -5.10
C SER A 125 -1.38 2.69 -6.46
N ASP A 126 -2.66 2.74 -6.85
CA ASP A 126 -3.08 3.43 -8.08
C ASP A 126 -2.81 4.94 -8.03
N LEU A 127 -2.94 5.56 -6.85
CA LEU A 127 -2.62 6.96 -6.64
C LEU A 127 -1.12 7.22 -6.88
N LEU A 128 -0.22 6.37 -6.36
CA LEU A 128 1.23 6.51 -6.56
C LEU A 128 1.60 6.39 -8.04
N LEU A 129 0.95 5.48 -8.78
CA LEU A 129 1.12 5.36 -10.22
C LEU A 129 0.69 6.64 -10.95
N LYS A 130 -0.51 7.15 -10.63
CA LYS A 130 -1.05 8.38 -11.22
C LYS A 130 -0.18 9.59 -10.89
N LEU A 131 0.35 9.69 -9.66
CA LEU A 131 1.29 10.74 -9.28
C LEU A 131 2.60 10.65 -10.07
N GLY A 132 3.11 9.44 -10.34
CA GLY A 132 4.26 9.23 -11.21
C GLY A 132 4.06 9.78 -12.62
N ILE A 133 2.89 9.49 -13.22
CA ILE A 133 2.48 9.98 -14.54
C ILE A 133 2.31 11.51 -14.55
N ILE A 134 1.72 12.08 -13.49
CA ILE A 134 1.63 13.54 -13.32
C ILE A 134 3.02 14.17 -13.30
N GLY A 135 3.99 13.53 -12.62
CA GLY A 135 5.38 13.98 -12.63
C GLY A 135 6.00 14.03 -14.03
N THR A 136 5.63 13.10 -14.92
CA THR A 136 6.05 13.17 -16.34
C THR A 136 5.52 14.43 -17.02
N VAL A 137 4.25 14.75 -16.83
CA VAL A 137 3.61 15.94 -17.39
C VAL A 137 4.28 17.21 -16.86
N VAL A 138 4.54 17.27 -15.55
CA VAL A 138 5.24 18.40 -14.91
C VAL A 138 6.66 18.55 -15.44
N GLY A 139 7.42 17.45 -15.57
CA GLY A 139 8.76 17.50 -16.14
C GLY A 139 8.78 18.00 -17.58
N PHE A 140 7.80 17.61 -18.40
CA PHE A 140 7.66 18.15 -19.76
C PHE A 140 7.26 19.63 -19.78
N ILE A 141 6.40 20.09 -18.86
CA ILE A 141 6.07 21.51 -18.72
C ILE A 141 7.33 22.33 -18.38
N ILE A 142 8.14 21.86 -17.43
CA ILE A 142 9.42 22.51 -17.07
C ILE A 142 10.36 22.57 -18.29
N MET A 143 10.48 21.47 -19.02
CA MET A 143 11.30 21.40 -20.23
C MET A 143 10.83 22.41 -21.29
N LEU A 144 9.54 22.44 -21.62
CA LEU A 144 8.98 23.33 -22.63
C LEU A 144 9.02 24.81 -22.21
N SER A 145 8.85 25.10 -20.91
CA SER A 145 8.97 26.45 -20.36
C SER A 145 10.38 27.03 -20.55
N SER A 146 11.41 26.20 -20.63
CA SER A 146 12.78 26.68 -20.90
C SER A 146 13.00 27.10 -22.35
N LEU A 147 12.15 26.62 -23.28
CA LEU A 147 12.23 26.91 -24.71
C LEU A 147 11.55 28.24 -25.09
N SER A 148 10.46 28.60 -24.39
CA SER A 148 9.74 29.86 -24.62
C SER A 148 10.44 31.11 -24.07
N ALA A 149 11.50 30.94 -23.27
CA ALA A 149 12.20 32.03 -22.59
C ALA A 149 13.32 32.70 -23.42
N ILE A 150 13.45 32.39 -24.71
CA ILE A 150 14.56 32.89 -25.55
C ILE A 150 14.03 33.62 -26.79
N ASP A 151 14.03 34.96 -26.72
CA ASP A 151 13.74 35.83 -27.87
C ASP A 151 14.94 36.01 -28.82
N GLU A 152 16.18 35.68 -28.40
CA GLU A 152 17.39 35.76 -29.24
C GLU A 152 18.41 34.65 -28.92
N MET A 153 18.74 33.84 -29.93
CA MET A 153 19.60 32.65 -29.84
C MET A 153 21.10 33.01 -29.78
N ASN A 154 21.54 33.60 -28.67
CA ASN A 154 22.97 33.80 -28.41
C ASN A 154 23.66 32.46 -28.06
N LEU A 155 24.80 32.15 -28.68
CA LEU A 155 25.58 30.91 -28.46
C LEU A 155 25.89 30.61 -26.98
N SER A 156 26.01 31.64 -26.13
CA SER A 156 26.20 31.49 -24.68
C SER A 156 24.95 30.99 -23.92
N LYS A 157 23.74 31.25 -24.43
CA LYS A 157 22.47 30.81 -23.83
C LYS A 157 22.10 29.37 -24.20
N MET A 158 22.75 28.79 -25.20
CA MET A 158 22.44 27.44 -25.69
C MET A 158 22.79 26.34 -24.67
N ASN A 159 23.93 26.47 -23.97
CA ASN A 159 24.31 25.52 -22.92
C ASN A 159 23.31 25.54 -21.74
N ASN A 160 22.84 26.72 -21.34
CA ASN A 160 21.86 26.85 -20.25
C ASN A 160 20.48 26.31 -20.65
N LEU A 161 20.10 26.45 -21.92
CA LEU A 161 18.88 25.83 -22.45
C LEU A 161 18.99 24.30 -22.42
N LEU A 162 20.09 23.73 -22.90
CA LEU A 162 20.30 22.27 -22.87
C LEU A 162 20.28 21.70 -21.45
N LEU A 163 20.88 22.42 -20.50
CA LEU A 163 20.83 22.05 -19.07
C LEU A 163 19.40 22.09 -18.50
N SER A 164 18.63 23.12 -18.84
CA SER A 164 17.24 23.28 -18.38
C SER A 164 16.31 22.23 -18.99
N MET A 165 16.50 21.90 -20.27
CA MET A 165 15.78 20.81 -20.93
C MET A 165 16.11 19.46 -20.29
N SER A 166 17.40 19.20 -20.01
CA SER A 166 17.83 17.98 -19.32
C SER A 166 17.26 17.88 -17.91
N ALA A 167 17.12 19.00 -17.19
CA ALA A 167 16.51 19.03 -15.86
C ALA A 167 15.03 18.60 -15.91
N GLY A 168 14.23 19.17 -16.82
CA GLY A 168 12.82 18.79 -16.98
C GLY A 168 12.64 17.30 -17.35
N MET A 169 13.52 16.79 -18.21
CA MET A 169 13.54 15.36 -18.54
C MET A 169 13.91 14.47 -17.34
N LYS A 170 14.90 14.87 -16.53
CA LYS A 170 15.28 14.12 -15.32
C LYS A 170 14.13 14.05 -14.32
N VAL A 171 13.43 15.17 -14.09
CA VAL A 171 12.22 15.20 -13.24
C VAL A 171 11.23 14.15 -13.74
N ALA A 172 10.85 14.22 -15.02
CA ALA A 172 9.87 13.31 -15.62
C ALA A 172 10.24 11.82 -15.44
N LEU A 173 11.49 11.45 -15.73
CA LEU A 173 11.94 10.06 -15.65
C LEU A 173 12.00 9.56 -14.19
N TYR A 174 12.54 10.37 -13.28
CA TYR A 174 12.70 9.95 -11.88
C TYR A 174 11.36 9.91 -11.14
N THR A 175 10.44 10.84 -11.37
CA THR A 175 9.10 10.79 -10.77
C THR A 175 8.31 9.59 -11.28
N THR A 176 8.37 9.30 -12.59
CA THR A 176 7.70 8.14 -13.19
C THR A 176 8.21 6.84 -12.59
N LEU A 177 9.54 6.69 -12.52
CA LEU A 177 10.16 5.49 -11.96
C LEU A 177 9.80 5.31 -10.48
N THR A 178 9.83 6.39 -9.70
CA THR A 178 9.50 6.34 -8.26
C THR A 178 8.05 5.94 -8.04
N GLY A 179 7.12 6.51 -8.82
CA GLY A 179 5.69 6.17 -8.75
C GLY A 179 5.39 4.73 -9.16
N LEU A 180 6.01 4.25 -10.24
CA LEU A 180 5.86 2.86 -10.69
C LEU A 180 6.38 1.86 -9.67
N ILE A 181 7.60 2.05 -9.16
CA ILE A 181 8.20 1.15 -8.17
C ILE A 181 7.38 1.17 -6.88
N GLY A 182 6.99 2.36 -6.40
CA GLY A 182 6.18 2.49 -5.19
C GLY A 182 4.82 1.80 -5.32
N SER A 183 4.14 1.98 -6.46
CA SER A 183 2.88 1.30 -6.76
C SER A 183 3.03 -0.22 -6.78
N ILE A 184 3.99 -0.75 -7.54
CA ILE A 184 4.19 -2.21 -7.65
C ILE A 184 4.47 -2.83 -6.27
N LEU A 185 5.32 -2.20 -5.48
CA LEU A 185 5.63 -2.68 -4.13
C LEU A 185 4.38 -2.69 -3.24
N LEU A 186 3.61 -1.61 -3.16
CA LEU A 186 2.37 -1.60 -2.37
C LEU A 186 1.36 -2.62 -2.89
N THR A 187 1.19 -2.76 -4.20
CA THR A 187 0.29 -3.75 -4.79
C THR A 187 0.63 -5.16 -4.35
N ILE A 188 1.92 -5.54 -4.33
CA ILE A 188 2.35 -6.85 -3.82
C ILE A 188 2.00 -7.01 -2.35
N GLN A 189 2.23 -5.97 -1.55
CA GLN A 189 1.94 -5.98 -0.12
C GLN A 189 0.44 -6.13 0.18
N TYR A 190 -0.42 -5.40 -0.54
CA TYR A 190 -1.87 -5.45 -0.35
C TYR A 190 -2.52 -6.72 -0.93
N ASN A 191 -1.98 -7.28 -2.02
CA ASN A 191 -2.37 -8.62 -2.49
C ASN A 191 -2.09 -9.69 -1.42
N PHE A 192 -0.94 -9.60 -0.75
CA PHE A 192 -0.65 -10.51 0.36
C PHE A 192 -1.63 -10.33 1.51
N PHE A 193 -1.94 -9.09 1.88
CA PHE A 193 -2.92 -8.77 2.92
C PHE A 193 -4.32 -9.30 2.59
N GLU A 194 -4.80 -9.10 1.35
CA GLU A 194 -6.08 -9.64 0.86
C GLU A 194 -6.16 -11.16 1.02
N SER A 195 -5.12 -11.87 0.61
CA SER A 195 -5.05 -13.33 0.76
C SER A 195 -5.24 -13.76 2.22
N LYS A 196 -4.70 -13.00 3.18
CA LYS A 196 -4.87 -13.29 4.62
C LYS A 196 -6.26 -12.94 5.13
N ILE A 197 -6.87 -11.86 4.65
CA ILE A 197 -8.26 -11.53 4.94
C ILE A 197 -9.19 -12.64 4.44
N ASN A 198 -8.95 -13.19 3.26
CA ASN A 198 -9.75 -14.30 2.72
C ASN A 198 -9.67 -15.55 3.62
N ILE A 199 -8.48 -15.87 4.14
CA ILE A 199 -8.30 -16.96 5.11
C ILE A 199 -9.07 -16.66 6.41
N PHE A 200 -9.00 -15.43 6.91
CA PHE A 200 -9.73 -15.02 8.10
C PHE A 200 -11.24 -15.15 7.92
N ILE A 201 -11.80 -14.62 6.83
CA ILE A 201 -13.23 -14.73 6.50
C ILE A 201 -13.65 -16.20 6.46
N ASN A 202 -12.89 -17.04 5.75
CA ASN A 202 -13.19 -18.48 5.68
C ASN A 202 -13.16 -19.15 7.06
N LYS A 203 -12.27 -18.74 7.96
CA LYS A 203 -12.21 -19.25 9.33
C LYS A 203 -13.43 -18.81 10.14
N VAL A 204 -13.83 -17.53 10.07
CA VAL A 204 -15.03 -16.97 10.71
C VAL A 204 -16.30 -17.71 10.25
N LEU A 205 -16.42 -17.97 8.94
CA LEU A 205 -17.60 -18.65 8.39
C LEU A 205 -17.66 -20.13 8.78
N ASN A 206 -16.51 -20.81 8.84
CA ASN A 206 -16.45 -22.23 9.17
C ASN A 206 -16.57 -22.51 10.68
N SER A 207 -16.14 -21.60 11.57
CA SER A 207 -16.29 -21.80 13.03
C SER A 207 -17.78 -21.99 13.42
N LYS A 208 -18.71 -21.37 12.68
CA LYS A 208 -20.16 -21.55 12.87
C LYS A 208 -20.70 -22.94 12.47
N LYS A 209 -20.03 -23.70 11.62
CA LYS A 209 -20.51 -25.05 11.24
C LYS A 209 -20.34 -26.06 12.38
N HIS A 210 -19.44 -25.82 13.31
CA HIS A 210 -19.21 -26.70 14.46
C HIS A 210 -20.22 -26.46 15.59
N GLU A 211 -20.66 -25.22 15.84
CA GLU A 211 -21.73 -24.91 16.83
C GLU A 211 -23.12 -25.42 16.46
N LYS A 212 -23.39 -25.78 15.18
CA LYS A 212 -24.69 -26.31 14.74
C LYS A 212 -24.78 -27.85 14.73
N LYS A 213 -23.72 -28.56 15.12
CA LYS A 213 -23.66 -30.03 15.11
C LYS A 213 -23.64 -30.68 16.49
N GLU A 214 -23.59 -29.87 17.55
CA GLU A 214 -23.86 -30.28 18.94
C GLU A 214 -25.26 -29.79 19.34
#